data_AF-A0A9D1YRN2-F1
#
_entry.id   AF-A0A9D1YRN2-F1
#
_cell.length_a   1.000
_cell.length_b   1.000
_cell.length_c   1.000
_cell.angle_alpha   90.00
_cell.angle_beta   90.00
_cell.angle_gamma   90.00
#
_symmetry.space_group_name_H-M   'P 1'
#
loop_
_entity.id
_entity.type
_entity.pdbx_description
1 polymer ?
#
loop_
_entity_poly.entity_id
_entity_poly.type
_entity_poly.pdbx_seq_one_letter_code
_entity_poly.pdbx_strand_id
1 'polypeptide(L)'
;KVLVKKERGKTDSSVRTYPLVSVIKAKLLALKAEQEENRKLCGRSYNTENLGYVFVDAVGNLMKPSYLTDAFRKFLEKNNLRHIRFHDLRHTTAALLMGSEVPIEQVQEWMGHSEISTTVNMYGHLEFSTKRVAASKISARIL
;
A
#
# COMPACT_ATOMS: atom_id res chain seq x y z
N LYS A 1 -3.45 -1.53 22.29
CA LYS A 1 -4.25 -2.34 21.34
C LYS A 1 -3.68 -3.75 21.32
N VAL A 2 -4.51 -4.77 21.58
CA VAL A 2 -4.12 -6.18 21.47
C VAL A 2 -4.00 -6.55 19.98
N LEU A 3 -2.93 -7.24 19.61
CA LEU A 3 -2.76 -7.79 18.26
C LEU A 3 -3.62 -9.04 18.12
N VAL A 4 -4.61 -9.00 17.24
CA VAL A 4 -5.46 -10.16 16.92
C VAL A 4 -5.05 -10.69 15.55
N LYS A 5 -4.48 -11.90 15.51
CA LYS A 5 -4.15 -12.60 14.27
C LYS A 5 -5.46 -12.96 13.55
N LYS A 6 -5.60 -12.58 12.27
CA LYS A 6 -6.74 -12.94 11.42
C LYS A 6 -6.24 -13.30 10.03
N GLU A 7 -6.61 -14.47 9.54
CA GLU A 7 -6.15 -14.98 8.24
C GLU A 7 -7.05 -14.54 7.08
N ARG A 8 -8.28 -14.09 7.37
CA ARG A 8 -9.23 -13.62 6.36
C ARG A 8 -9.84 -12.27 6.75
N GLY A 9 -10.13 -11.48 5.73
CA GLY A 9 -10.95 -10.29 5.86
C GLY A 9 -12.37 -10.63 6.35
N LYS A 10 -13.06 -9.65 6.94
CA LYS A 10 -14.40 -9.87 7.51
C LYS A 10 -15.45 -10.23 6.45
N THR A 11 -15.21 -9.88 5.19
CA THR A 11 -16.12 -10.09 4.05
C THR A 11 -15.31 -10.46 2.80
N ASP A 12 -15.94 -11.16 1.86
CA ASP A 12 -15.29 -11.51 0.58
C ASP A 12 -14.90 -10.28 -0.24
N SER A 13 -15.70 -9.22 -0.14
CA SER A 13 -15.41 -7.91 -0.73
C SER A 13 -14.11 -7.27 -0.22
N SER A 14 -13.57 -7.73 0.92
CA SER A 14 -12.32 -7.21 1.49
C SER A 14 -11.05 -7.96 1.03
N VAL A 15 -11.21 -9.14 0.43
CA VAL A 15 -10.11 -9.94 -0.12
C VAL A 15 -9.83 -9.52 -1.55
N ARG A 16 -8.55 -9.22 -1.87
CA ARG A 16 -8.16 -8.70 -3.19
C ARG A 16 -6.79 -9.24 -3.60
N THR A 17 -6.60 -9.36 -4.90
CA THR A 17 -5.36 -9.82 -5.52
C THR A 17 -4.72 -8.66 -6.27
N TYR A 18 -3.41 -8.47 -6.08
CA TYR A 18 -2.63 -7.47 -6.81
C TYR A 18 -1.53 -8.15 -7.61
N PRO A 19 -1.19 -7.64 -8.80
CA PRO A 19 -0.02 -8.11 -9.53
C PRO A 19 1.25 -7.83 -8.72
N LEU A 20 2.11 -8.85 -8.60
CA LEU A 20 3.35 -8.71 -7.87
C LEU A 20 4.40 -7.99 -8.73
N VAL A 21 4.59 -6.70 -8.46
CA VAL A 21 5.58 -5.86 -9.14
C VAL A 21 7.00 -6.35 -8.82
N SER A 22 7.89 -6.34 -9.82
CA SER A 22 9.26 -6.87 -9.73
C SER A 22 10.06 -6.28 -8.56
N VAL A 23 9.96 -4.97 -8.34
CA VAL A 23 10.64 -4.27 -7.23
C VAL A 23 10.17 -4.79 -5.87
N ILE A 24 8.86 -5.02 -5.72
CA ILE A 24 8.28 -5.58 -4.49
C ILE A 24 8.69 -7.04 -4.33
N LYS A 25 8.66 -7.83 -5.40
CA LYS A 25 9.14 -9.23 -5.39
C LYS A 25 10.58 -9.32 -4.88
N ALA A 26 11.48 -8.50 -5.43
CA ALA A 26 12.88 -8.47 -5.02
C ALA A 26 13.02 -8.13 -3.53
N LYS A 27 12.27 -7.13 -3.03
CA LYS A 27 12.31 -6.76 -1.62
C LYS A 27 11.77 -7.86 -0.70
N LEU A 28 10.68 -8.53 -1.09
CA LEU A 28 10.11 -9.65 -0.33
C LEU A 28 11.06 -10.86 -0.27
N LEU A 29 11.76 -11.16 -1.37
CA LEU A 29 12.77 -12.21 -1.40
C LEU A 29 13.96 -11.88 -0.49
N ALA A 30 14.43 -10.64 -0.50
CA ALA A 30 15.49 -10.19 0.40
C ALA A 30 15.07 -10.30 1.87
N LEU A 31 13.85 -9.86 2.22
CA LEU A 31 13.30 -10.00 3.56
C LEU A 31 13.18 -11.47 3.99
N LYS A 32 12.77 -12.35 3.08
CA LYS A 32 12.70 -13.80 3.35
C LYS A 32 14.08 -14.39 3.66
N ALA A 33 15.12 -13.97 2.93
CA ALA A 33 16.49 -14.40 3.19
C ALA A 33 17.00 -13.91 4.55
N GLU A 34 16.74 -12.63 4.89
CA GLU A 34 17.08 -12.03 6.19
C GLU A 34 16.39 -12.76 7.35
N GLN A 35 15.11 -13.12 7.21
CA GLN A 35 14.39 -13.90 8.22
C GLN A 35 15.00 -15.29 8.44
N GLU A 36 15.46 -15.96 7.38
CA GLU A 36 16.11 -17.26 7.48
C GLU A 36 17.47 -17.15 8.19
N GLU A 37 18.23 -16.10 7.92
CA GLU A 37 19.47 -15.81 8.61
C GLU A 37 19.25 -15.51 10.10
N ASN A 38 18.29 -14.63 10.40
CA ASN A 38 17.88 -14.32 11.77
C ASN A 38 17.46 -15.57 12.54
N ARG A 39 16.74 -16.50 11.90
CA ARG A 39 16.37 -17.79 12.50
C ARG A 39 17.59 -18.63 12.86
N LYS A 40 18.60 -18.68 11.99
CA LYS A 40 19.86 -19.40 12.26
C LYS A 40 20.64 -18.77 13.41
N LEU A 41 20.71 -17.43 13.44
CA LEU A 41 21.44 -16.68 14.46
C LEU A 41 20.77 -16.75 15.84
N CYS A 42 19.45 -16.56 15.90
CA CYS A 42 18.69 -16.59 17.14
C CYS A 42 18.42 -18.02 17.66
N GLY A 43 18.50 -19.03 16.80
CA GLY A 43 18.34 -20.43 17.16
C GLY A 43 17.07 -20.68 17.98
N ARG A 44 17.23 -21.17 19.22
CA ARG A 44 16.11 -21.46 20.14
C ARG A 44 15.35 -20.23 20.62
N SER A 45 15.95 -19.04 20.55
CA SER A 45 15.31 -17.79 20.96
C SER A 45 14.43 -17.19 19.86
N TYR A 46 14.47 -17.73 18.64
CA TYR A 46 13.62 -17.26 17.55
C TYR A 46 12.17 -17.69 17.76
N ASN A 47 11.24 -16.74 17.64
CA ASN A 47 9.82 -17.00 17.77
C ASN A 47 9.26 -17.68 16.51
N THR A 48 8.96 -18.97 16.63
CA THR A 48 8.44 -19.79 15.52
C THR A 48 6.93 -19.70 15.33
N GLU A 49 6.19 -19.04 16.24
CA GLU A 49 4.72 -18.91 16.13
C GLU A 49 4.28 -17.99 14.98
N ASN A 50 5.21 -17.25 14.38
CA ASN A 50 4.93 -16.27 13.33
C ASN A 50 5.61 -16.61 11.99
N LEU A 51 5.98 -17.88 11.74
CA LEU A 51 6.73 -18.32 10.54
C LEU A 51 6.04 -18.07 9.18
N GLY A 52 4.78 -17.62 9.16
CA GLY A 52 4.07 -17.20 7.95
C GLY A 52 3.98 -15.69 7.73
N TYR A 53 4.50 -14.86 8.65
CA TYR A 53 4.37 -13.42 8.60
C TYR A 53 5.60 -12.74 7.97
N VAL A 54 5.35 -11.74 7.11
CA VAL A 54 6.41 -11.00 6.41
C VAL A 54 7.04 -9.91 7.29
N PHE A 55 6.25 -9.24 8.13
CA PHE A 55 6.71 -8.12 8.95
C PHE A 55 6.93 -8.54 10.41
N VAL A 56 8.10 -9.13 10.66
CA VAL A 56 8.58 -9.53 11.99
C VAL A 56 9.88 -8.82 12.32
N ASP A 57 10.21 -8.72 13.62
CA ASP A 57 11.52 -8.28 14.08
C ASP A 57 12.59 -9.37 13.90
N ALA A 58 13.84 -9.06 14.25
CA ALA A 58 14.97 -9.98 14.13
C ALA A 58 14.82 -11.28 14.95
N VAL A 59 13.89 -11.32 15.91
CA VAL A 59 13.65 -12.49 16.77
C VAL A 59 12.34 -13.17 16.40
N GLY A 60 11.68 -12.77 15.31
CA GLY A 60 10.45 -13.40 14.81
C GLY A 60 9.15 -12.91 15.46
N ASN A 61 9.19 -11.82 16.24
CA ASN A 61 7.97 -11.24 16.81
C ASN A 61 7.28 -10.30 15.84
N LEU A 62 5.94 -10.24 15.88
CA LEU A 62 5.16 -9.33 15.05
C LEU A 62 5.49 -7.86 15.34
N MET A 63 5.74 -7.09 14.28
CA MET A 63 5.87 -5.65 14.40
C MET A 63 4.54 -5.01 14.86
N LYS A 64 4.63 -4.07 15.81
CA LYS A 64 3.46 -3.32 16.27
C LYS A 64 2.95 -2.39 15.15
N PRO A 65 1.63 -2.29 14.91
CA PRO A 65 1.11 -1.41 13.86
C PRO A 65 1.47 0.07 14.05
N SER A 66 1.60 0.53 15.30
CA SER A 66 2.01 1.90 15.60
C SER A 66 3.45 2.20 15.19
N TYR A 67 4.31 1.17 15.12
CA TYR A 67 5.72 1.32 14.75
C TYR A 67 5.87 2.01 13.40
N LEU A 68 5.09 1.61 12.40
CA LEU A 68 5.16 2.22 11.07
C LEU A 68 4.73 3.70 11.09
N THR A 69 3.67 4.03 11.82
CA THR A 69 3.21 5.43 11.95
C THR A 69 4.28 6.30 12.60
N ASP A 70 4.88 5.83 13.69
CA ASP A 70 5.90 6.57 14.43
C ASP A 70 7.22 6.67 13.65
N ALA A 71 7.65 5.58 13.03
CA ALA A 71 8.84 5.54 12.20
C ALA A 71 8.70 6.45 10.96
N PHE A 72 7.53 6.47 10.33
CA PHE A 72 7.26 7.34 9.20
C PHE A 72 7.29 8.82 9.59
N ARG A 73 6.68 9.19 10.72
CA ARG A 73 6.77 10.56 11.24
C ARG A 73 8.23 11.00 11.45
N LYS A 74 9.03 10.17 12.13
CA LYS A 74 10.46 10.44 12.34
C LYS A 74 11.24 10.53 11.03
N PHE A 75 10.89 9.71 10.04
CA PHE A 75 11.49 9.77 8.71
C PHE A 75 11.21 11.10 8.02
N LEU A 76 9.98 11.62 8.08
CA LEU A 76 9.62 12.92 7.50
C LEU A 76 10.39 14.06 8.17
N GLU A 77 10.42 14.08 9.51
CA GLU A 77 11.16 15.06 10.31
C GLU A 77 12.65 15.04 9.97
N LYS A 78 13.28 13.86 9.89
CA LYS A 78 14.70 13.70 9.56
C LYS A 78 15.07 14.21 8.17
N ASN A 79 14.13 14.17 7.21
CA ASN A 79 14.37 14.58 5.83
C ASN A 79 13.78 15.97 5.51
N ASN A 80 13.35 16.74 6.51
CA ASN A 80 12.71 18.06 6.33
C ASN A 80 11.52 18.03 5.36
N LEU A 81 10.73 16.96 5.40
CA LEU A 81 9.55 16.79 4.56
C LEU A 81 8.29 17.26 5.28
N ARG A 82 7.28 17.67 4.50
CA ARG A 82 5.95 18.03 5.02
C ARG A 82 5.40 16.86 5.83
N HIS A 83 4.88 17.16 7.02
CA HIS A 83 4.21 16.17 7.84
C HIS A 83 2.92 15.67 7.18
N ILE A 84 2.89 14.40 6.81
CA ILE A 84 1.72 13.67 6.30
C ILE A 84 1.57 12.37 7.08
N ARG A 85 0.35 11.82 7.13
CA ARG A 85 0.11 10.54 7.78
C ARG A 85 0.57 9.40 6.89
N PHE A 86 0.95 8.27 7.47
CA PHE A 86 1.32 7.08 6.69
C PHE A 86 0.18 6.61 5.76
N HIS A 87 -1.07 6.75 6.20
CA HIS A 87 -2.23 6.42 5.36
C HIS A 87 -2.37 7.30 4.12
N ASP A 88 -1.83 8.52 4.14
CA ASP A 88 -1.90 9.44 3.01
C ASP A 88 -1.06 8.96 1.81
N LEU A 89 -0.12 8.02 2.03
CA LEU A 89 0.55 7.31 0.94
C LEU A 89 -0.42 6.51 0.09
N ARG A 90 -1.43 5.87 0.70
CA ARG A 90 -2.48 5.13 -0.02
C ARG A 90 -3.30 6.09 -0.90
N HIS A 91 -3.59 7.28 -0.39
CA HIS A 91 -4.28 8.32 -1.16
C HIS A 91 -3.42 8.85 -2.31
N THR A 92 -2.12 8.96 -2.09
CA THR A 92 -1.16 9.32 -3.15
C THR A 92 -1.16 8.28 -4.27
N THR A 93 -1.23 6.98 -3.96
CA THR A 93 -1.35 5.92 -4.97
C THR A 93 -2.58 6.12 -5.86
N ALA A 94 -3.75 6.42 -5.29
CA ALA A 94 -4.94 6.69 -6.10
C ALA A 94 -4.73 7.89 -7.03
N ALA A 95 -4.23 9.02 -6.52
CA ALA A 95 -3.94 10.21 -7.32
C ALA A 95 -2.98 9.91 -8.48
N LEU A 96 -1.93 9.13 -8.24
CA LEU A 96 -0.97 8.70 -9.26
C LEU A 96 -1.61 7.81 -10.34
N LEU A 97 -2.50 6.88 -9.95
CA LEU A 97 -3.21 6.04 -10.90
C LEU A 97 -4.13 6.87 -11.81
N MET A 98 -4.92 7.80 -11.24
CA MET A 98 -5.78 8.68 -12.06
C MET A 98 -4.98 9.63 -12.94
N GLY A 99 -3.87 10.16 -12.44
CA GLY A 99 -2.95 10.98 -13.23
C GLY A 99 -2.29 10.21 -14.38
N SER A 100 -2.24 8.87 -14.28
CA SER A 100 -1.78 7.97 -15.33
C SER A 100 -2.90 7.49 -16.27
N GLU A 101 -4.04 8.20 -16.29
CA GLU A 101 -5.22 7.89 -17.10
C GLU A 101 -5.85 6.51 -16.83
N VAL A 102 -5.63 5.92 -15.64
CA VAL A 102 -6.29 4.67 -15.24
C VAL A 102 -7.79 4.94 -14.97
N PRO A 103 -8.72 4.14 -15.53
CA PRO A 103 -10.16 4.29 -15.31
C PRO A 103 -10.52 4.27 -13.82
N ILE A 104 -11.46 5.12 -13.42
CA ILE A 104 -11.82 5.31 -12.00
C ILE A 104 -12.39 4.03 -11.36
N GLU A 105 -13.02 3.17 -12.15
CA GLU A 105 -13.53 1.87 -11.74
C GLU A 105 -12.38 0.94 -11.33
N GLN A 106 -11.29 0.94 -12.09
CA GLN A 106 -10.08 0.18 -11.77
C GLN A 106 -9.34 0.78 -10.57
N VAL A 107 -9.32 2.11 -10.45
CA VAL A 107 -8.76 2.78 -9.26
C VAL A 107 -9.58 2.44 -8.01
N GLN A 108 -10.91 2.40 -8.10
CA GLN A 108 -11.77 1.96 -7.00
C GLN A 108 -11.47 0.52 -6.59
N GLU A 109 -11.36 -0.40 -7.55
CA GLU A 109 -11.04 -1.80 -7.30
C GLU A 109 -9.67 -1.91 -6.58
N TRP A 110 -8.67 -1.18 -7.09
CA TRP A 110 -7.33 -1.11 -6.50
C TRP A 110 -7.33 -0.51 -5.09
N MET A 111 -8.21 0.45 -4.83
CA MET A 111 -8.33 1.08 -3.50
C MET A 111 -9.25 0.29 -2.57
N GLY A 112 -10.02 -0.64 -3.11
CA GLY A 112 -10.91 -1.47 -2.32
C GLY A 112 -12.01 -0.70 -1.59
N HIS A 113 -12.46 0.41 -2.18
CA HIS A 113 -13.59 1.18 -1.67
C HIS A 113 -14.89 0.48 -2.09
N SER A 114 -15.80 0.26 -1.14
CA SER A 114 -17.11 -0.30 -1.43
C SER A 114 -18.02 0.67 -2.20
N GLU A 115 -17.73 1.98 -2.11
CA GLU A 115 -18.45 3.02 -2.84
C GLU A 115 -17.51 3.91 -3.67
N ILE A 116 -17.94 4.16 -4.92
CA ILE A 116 -17.31 5.09 -5.87
C ILE A 116 -17.29 6.52 -5.30
N SER A 117 -18.32 6.89 -4.54
CA SER A 117 -18.50 8.21 -3.93
C SER A 117 -17.27 8.67 -3.13
N THR A 118 -16.59 7.75 -2.45
CA THR A 118 -15.39 8.05 -1.65
C THR A 118 -14.19 8.40 -2.52
N THR A 119 -14.07 7.77 -3.70
CA THR A 119 -13.00 8.04 -4.67
C THR A 119 -13.31 9.31 -5.47
N VAL A 120 -14.56 9.48 -5.93
CA VAL A 120 -14.98 10.66 -6.70
C VAL A 120 -14.95 11.93 -5.86
N ASN A 121 -15.46 11.92 -4.62
CA ASN A 121 -15.44 13.11 -3.76
C ASN A 121 -14.02 13.54 -3.38
N MET A 122 -13.08 12.58 -3.33
CA MET A 122 -11.70 12.86 -2.96
C MET A 122 -10.85 13.31 -4.16
N TYR A 123 -11.19 12.88 -5.38
CA TYR A 123 -10.33 13.08 -6.56
C TYR A 123 -11.03 13.65 -7.79
N GLY A 124 -12.31 14.04 -7.71
CA GLY A 124 -13.08 14.56 -8.85
C GLY A 124 -12.45 15.77 -9.55
N HIS A 125 -11.59 16.53 -8.86
CA HIS A 125 -10.80 17.60 -9.48
C HIS A 125 -9.80 17.09 -10.54
N LEU A 126 -9.23 15.89 -10.36
CA LEU A 126 -8.36 15.24 -11.34
C LEU A 126 -9.15 14.75 -12.55
N GLU A 127 -10.39 14.31 -12.36
CA GLU A 127 -11.28 13.87 -13.45
C GLU A 127 -11.55 15.00 -14.47
N PHE A 128 -11.75 16.24 -14.01
CA PHE A 128 -11.95 17.38 -14.91
C PHE A 128 -10.72 17.65 -15.80
N SER A 129 -9.50 17.52 -15.24
CA SER A 129 -8.29 17.64 -16.05
C SER A 129 -8.18 16.53 -17.11
N THR A 130 -8.56 15.30 -16.78
CA THR A 130 -8.60 14.19 -17.74
C THR A 130 -9.64 14.42 -18.85
N LYS A 131 -10.82 14.97 -18.52
CA LYS A 131 -11.84 15.33 -19.54
C LYS A 131 -11.33 16.36 -20.54
N ARG A 132 -10.53 17.34 -20.12
CA ARG A 132 -9.89 18.31 -21.03
C ARG A 132 -8.91 17.64 -21.99
N VAL A 133 -8.11 16.69 -21.51
CA VAL A 133 -7.18 15.92 -22.35
C VAL A 133 -7.94 15.06 -23.36
N ALA A 134 -9.00 14.37 -22.92
CA ALA A 134 -9.85 13.57 -23.80
C ALA A 134 -10.52 14.43 -24.90
N ALA A 135 -11.06 15.60 -24.54
CA ALA A 135 -11.64 16.53 -25.50
C ALA A 135 -10.59 17.01 -26.54
N SER A 136 -9.36 17.29 -26.11
CA SER A 136 -8.26 17.65 -27.00
C SER A 136 -7.87 16.50 -27.94
N LYS A 137 -7.80 15.25 -27.44
CA LYS A 137 -7.53 14.05 -28.26
C LYS A 137 -8.62 13.80 -29.31
N ILE A 138 -9.89 14.04 -28.97
CA ILE A 138 -11.01 13.96 -29.91
C ILE A 138 -10.89 15.05 -30.97
N SER A 139 -10.64 16.30 -30.56
CA SER A 139 -10.46 17.42 -31.50
C SER A 139 -9.32 17.18 -32.49
N ALA A 140 -8.21 16.58 -32.05
CA ALA A 140 -7.06 16.26 -32.90
C ALA A 140 -7.27 15.05 -33.83
N ARG A 141 -8.37 14.30 -33.66
CA ARG A 141 -8.76 13.18 -34.54
C ARG A 141 -9.86 13.55 -35.54
N ILE A 142 -10.63 14.59 -35.24
CA ILE A 142 -11.75 15.07 -36.08
C ILE A 142 -11.29 16.13 -37.09
N LEU A 143 -10.20 16.84 -36.79
CA LEU A 143 -9.47 17.70 -37.73
C LEU A 143 -8.27 16.95 -38.31
#